data_AF-G3UX79-F1
#
_entry.id   AF-G3UX79-F1
#
_cell.length_a   1.000
_cell.length_b   1.000
_cell.length_c   1.000
_cell.angle_alpha   90.00
_cell.angle_beta   90.00
_cell.angle_gamma   90.00
#
_symmetry.space_group_name_H-M   'P 1'
#
loop_
_entity.id
_entity.type
_entity.pdbx_description
1 polymer ?
#
loop_
_entity_poly.entity_id
_entity_poly.type
_entity_poly.pdbx_seq_one_letter_code
_entity_poly.pdbx_strand_id
1 'polypeptide(L)'
;LVPTLLRSSYVAQVPLQTLCTRGPPEEDAPSSLPVSPYESEPWKYLDSEEYHNRYGSRPVWADYRRNHKGGVPPQRTRKTCIRNNKVAGNPCPICRDHKLHVDFRNVKLLEQFVCAHTGIIFHAPYTGEPWYPWYSWQQPPERELSRLRRLYQGNLLEESGPPPESMPEMPTTPPAESSIEQPGSQSA
;
A
#
# COMPACT_ATOMS: atom_id res chain seq x y z
N LEU A 1 -38.25 31.84 -43.68
CA LEU A 1 -36.88 32.39 -43.65
C LEU A 1 -36.34 32.23 -42.24
N VAL A 2 -35.46 31.24 -42.04
CA VAL A 2 -34.76 30.98 -40.78
C VAL A 2 -33.39 31.68 -40.87
N PRO A 3 -33.00 32.51 -39.90
CA PRO A 3 -31.61 32.83 -39.63
C PRO A 3 -31.17 32.09 -38.35
N THR A 4 -30.44 30.96 -38.43
CA THR A 4 -28.97 30.86 -38.37
C THR A 4 -28.30 31.86 -37.40
N LEU A 5 -27.91 31.36 -36.21
CA LEU A 5 -26.51 31.24 -35.71
C LEU A 5 -26.32 32.22 -34.53
N LEU A 6 -25.61 31.95 -33.43
CA LEU A 6 -24.30 31.32 -33.30
C LEU A 6 -24.13 30.86 -31.83
N ARG A 7 -23.59 29.65 -31.64
CA ARG A 7 -23.29 29.04 -30.34
C ARG A 7 -22.08 29.74 -29.72
N SER A 8 -22.29 30.64 -28.77
CA SER A 8 -21.20 31.29 -28.04
C SER A 8 -20.57 30.33 -27.04
N SER A 9 -19.39 29.81 -27.34
CA SER A 9 -18.55 29.07 -26.41
C SER A 9 -17.92 30.04 -25.41
N TYR A 10 -18.34 29.97 -24.15
CA TYR A 10 -17.62 30.61 -23.04
C TYR A 10 -16.31 29.83 -22.82
N VAL A 11 -15.19 30.37 -23.30
CA VAL A 11 -13.86 29.97 -22.86
C VAL A 11 -13.55 30.82 -21.63
N ALA A 12 -13.80 30.28 -20.44
CA ALA A 12 -13.34 30.87 -19.20
C ALA A 12 -11.81 30.70 -19.13
N GLN A 13 -11.07 31.77 -19.45
CA GLN A 13 -9.64 31.84 -19.19
C GLN A 13 -9.42 31.81 -17.68
N VAL A 14 -8.86 30.71 -17.17
CA VAL A 14 -8.37 30.62 -15.79
C VAL A 14 -6.98 31.26 -15.76
N PRO A 15 -6.74 32.32 -14.96
CA PRO A 15 -5.40 32.87 -14.82
C PRO A 15 -4.54 31.87 -14.03
N LEU A 16 -3.45 31.41 -14.64
CA LEU A 16 -2.34 30.77 -13.93
C LEU A 16 -1.65 31.83 -13.07
N GLN A 17 -2.09 31.96 -11.82
CA GLN A 17 -1.36 32.73 -10.81
C GLN A 17 -0.20 31.86 -10.29
N THR A 18 0.92 31.97 -10.99
CA THR A 18 2.24 31.62 -10.48
C THR A 18 2.66 32.66 -9.46
N LEU A 19 3.11 32.21 -8.28
CA LEU A 19 4.18 32.77 -7.42
C LEU A 19 3.81 32.71 -5.93
N CYS A 20 4.48 31.79 -5.23
CA CYS A 20 4.57 31.75 -3.79
C CYS A 20 5.41 32.94 -3.29
N THR A 21 4.74 33.95 -2.72
CA THR A 21 5.40 34.90 -1.83
C THR A 21 5.44 34.27 -0.44
N ARG A 22 6.63 33.88 0.03
CA ARG A 22 6.82 33.52 1.44
C ARG A 22 6.67 34.78 2.29
N GLY A 23 5.66 34.80 3.17
CA GLY A 23 5.61 35.74 4.28
C GLY A 23 6.77 35.49 5.26
N PRO A 24 7.15 36.48 6.07
CA PRO A 24 8.16 36.31 7.12
C PRO A 24 7.72 35.21 8.09
N PRO A 25 8.66 34.52 8.76
CA PRO A 25 8.30 33.49 9.72
C PRO A 25 7.60 34.19 10.89
N GLU A 26 6.28 34.01 10.98
CA GLU A 26 5.58 34.24 12.24
C GLU A 26 6.14 33.22 13.22
N GLU A 27 6.76 33.71 14.29
CA GLU A 27 7.22 32.88 15.40
C GLU A 27 5.97 32.31 16.06
N ASP A 28 5.56 31.13 15.59
CA ASP A 28 4.46 30.36 16.14
C ASP A 28 4.71 30.13 17.63
N ALA A 29 3.70 30.49 18.43
CA ALA A 29 3.63 30.26 19.86
C ALA A 29 4.20 28.86 20.22
N PRO A 30 4.97 28.72 21.32
CA PRO A 30 5.64 27.46 21.64
C PRO A 30 4.61 26.35 21.75
N SER A 31 4.64 25.43 20.78
CA SER A 31 3.92 24.17 20.88
C SER A 31 4.35 23.51 22.18
N SER A 32 3.43 23.30 23.11
CA SER A 32 3.70 22.75 24.46
C SER A 32 4.13 21.27 24.46
N LEU A 33 4.49 20.72 23.31
CA LEU A 33 5.06 19.38 23.19
C LEU A 33 6.58 19.51 23.25
N PRO A 34 7.27 18.71 24.08
CA PRO A 34 8.73 18.73 24.14
C PRO A 34 9.27 18.35 22.75
N VAL A 35 10.03 19.26 22.15
CA VAL A 35 10.73 19.02 20.88
C VAL A 35 11.68 17.84 21.09
N SER A 36 11.58 16.85 20.22
CA SER A 36 12.42 15.66 20.33
C SER A 36 13.88 16.02 20.03
N PRO A 37 14.86 15.60 20.86
CA PRO A 37 16.28 15.80 20.55
C PRO A 37 16.73 15.17 19.23
N TYR A 38 15.93 14.26 18.66
CA TYR A 38 16.23 13.48 17.46
C TYR A 38 15.57 14.01 16.19
N GLU A 39 14.93 15.18 16.21
CA GLU A 39 14.21 15.72 15.05
C GLU A 39 15.13 15.95 13.84
N SER A 40 16.35 16.43 14.05
CA SER A 40 17.32 16.69 12.97
C SER A 40 17.98 15.40 12.45
N GLU A 41 18.23 14.45 13.34
CA GLU A 41 18.97 13.21 13.10
C GLU A 41 18.23 11.99 13.68
N PRO A 42 17.13 11.58 13.03
CA PRO A 42 16.20 10.58 13.57
C PRO A 42 16.77 9.16 13.66
N TRP A 43 17.77 8.82 12.83
CA TRP A 43 18.41 7.52 12.87
C TRP A 43 19.19 7.28 14.17
N LYS A 44 19.63 8.34 14.86
CA LYS A 44 20.34 8.22 16.14
C LYS A 44 19.46 7.60 17.23
N TYR A 45 18.15 7.81 17.18
CA TYR A 45 17.24 7.22 18.17
C TYR A 45 17.18 5.70 18.04
N LEU A 46 17.21 5.13 16.83
CA LEU A 46 17.18 3.67 16.67
C LEU A 46 18.46 2.99 17.19
N ASP A 47 19.58 3.71 17.18
CA ASP A 47 20.85 3.22 17.72
C ASP A 47 20.99 3.47 19.23
N SER A 48 20.05 4.20 19.84
CA SER A 48 20.05 4.49 21.26
C SER A 48 19.65 3.27 22.10
N GLU A 49 20.15 3.21 23.34
CA GLU A 49 19.74 2.22 24.33
C GLU A 49 18.25 2.32 24.70
N GLU A 50 17.67 3.53 24.63
CA GLU A 50 16.25 3.76 24.92
C GLU A 50 15.35 2.97 23.96
N TYR A 51 15.68 2.98 22.67
CA TYR A 51 14.95 2.23 21.65
C TYR A 51 15.07 0.72 21.88
N HIS A 52 16.29 0.24 22.16
CA HIS A 52 16.54 -1.17 22.42
C HIS A 52 15.82 -1.66 23.68
N ASN A 53 15.77 -0.87 24.74
CA ASN A 53 15.05 -1.22 25.97
C ASN A 53 13.52 -1.26 25.76
N ARG A 54 12.99 -0.43 24.85
CA ARG A 54 11.54 -0.34 24.59
C ARG A 54 11.03 -1.37 23.60
N TYR A 55 11.74 -1.55 22.48
CA TYR A 55 11.30 -2.38 21.34
C TYR A 55 12.11 -3.68 21.22
N GLY A 56 13.35 -3.70 21.70
CA GLY A 56 14.27 -4.82 21.54
C GLY A 56 14.59 -5.05 20.07
N SER A 57 14.59 -6.32 19.67
CA SER A 57 14.81 -6.76 18.28
C SER A 57 13.51 -6.83 17.45
N ARG A 58 12.35 -6.52 18.04
CA ARG A 58 11.05 -6.61 17.37
C ARG A 58 10.75 -5.31 16.62
N PRO A 59 9.99 -5.38 15.50
CA PRO A 59 9.61 -4.16 14.79
C PRO A 59 8.66 -3.30 15.63
N VAL A 60 8.66 -1.99 15.37
CA VAL A 60 7.93 -0.99 16.18
C VAL A 60 6.43 -1.23 16.31
N TRP A 61 5.83 -1.98 15.38
CA TRP A 61 4.40 -2.26 15.33
C TRP A 61 4.00 -3.59 15.99
N ALA A 62 4.96 -4.38 16.48
CA ALA A 62 4.75 -5.76 16.94
C ALA A 62 3.87 -5.87 18.21
N ASP A 63 3.85 -4.84 19.05
CA ASP A 63 3.06 -4.76 20.28
C ASP A 63 1.77 -3.93 20.09
N TYR A 64 1.52 -3.43 18.89
CA TYR A 64 0.35 -2.60 18.61
C TYR A 64 -0.86 -3.43 18.17
N ARG A 65 -1.98 -3.25 18.88
CA ARG A 65 -3.27 -3.85 18.54
C ARG A 65 -4.34 -2.79 18.33
N ARG A 66 -5.04 -2.87 17.20
CA ARG A 66 -6.15 -1.97 16.88
C ARG A 66 -7.42 -2.38 17.60
N ASN A 67 -8.12 -1.38 18.13
CA ASN A 67 -9.48 -1.56 18.65
C ASN A 67 -10.48 -1.31 17.51
N HIS A 68 -11.26 -2.34 17.15
CA HIS A 68 -12.35 -2.25 16.20
C HIS A 68 -13.48 -3.20 16.61
N LYS A 69 -14.67 -3.00 16.03
CA LYS A 69 -15.84 -3.85 16.29
C LYS A 69 -15.74 -5.13 15.45
N GLY A 70 -16.09 -6.27 16.04
CA GLY A 70 -16.10 -7.58 15.38
C GLY A 70 -14.71 -8.17 15.13
N GLY A 71 -14.67 -9.38 14.55
CA GLY A 71 -13.40 -10.05 14.21
C GLY A 71 -12.68 -9.43 13.00
N VAL A 72 -13.43 -8.74 12.13
CA VAL A 72 -12.98 -8.19 10.86
C VAL A 72 -12.67 -6.69 11.01
N PRO A 73 -11.41 -6.23 10.91
CA PRO A 73 -11.10 -4.80 10.95
C PRO A 73 -11.66 -4.06 9.73
N PRO A 74 -11.98 -2.76 9.87
CA PRO A 74 -12.27 -1.91 8.72
C PRO A 74 -11.09 -1.84 7.75
N GLN A 75 -11.40 -1.90 6.46
CA GLN A 75 -10.45 -1.86 5.34
C GLN A 75 -9.60 -0.59 5.28
N ARG A 76 -10.01 0.47 5.98
CA ARG A 76 -9.26 1.72 6.07
C ARG A 76 -9.01 2.04 7.54
N THR A 77 -7.78 2.43 7.83
CA THR A 77 -7.41 2.99 9.13
C THR A 77 -7.95 4.42 9.26
N ARG A 78 -7.90 4.97 10.48
CA ARG A 78 -8.24 6.37 10.72
C ARG A 78 -7.29 7.29 9.94
N LYS A 79 -7.78 8.45 9.51
CA LYS A 79 -6.98 9.43 8.75
C LYS A 79 -5.73 9.92 9.49
N THR A 80 -5.87 10.29 10.75
CA THR A 80 -4.77 10.77 11.60
C THR A 80 -4.98 10.32 13.04
N CYS A 81 -3.88 10.10 13.78
CA CYS A 81 -3.92 9.84 15.22
C CYS A 81 -3.90 11.13 16.05
N ILE A 82 -3.34 12.21 15.50
CA ILE A 82 -3.21 13.51 16.16
C ILE A 82 -4.22 14.47 15.53
N ARG A 83 -5.01 15.15 16.36
CA ARG A 83 -5.99 16.17 15.95
C ARG A 83 -5.92 17.34 16.91
N ASN A 84 -5.72 18.56 16.40
CA ASN A 84 -5.62 19.79 17.21
C ASN A 84 -4.64 19.63 18.39
N ASN A 85 -3.43 19.09 18.12
CA ASN A 85 -2.38 18.79 19.11
C ASN A 85 -2.78 17.80 20.22
N LYS A 86 -3.88 17.05 20.05
CA LYS A 86 -4.32 15.98 20.96
C LYS A 86 -4.13 14.63 20.30
N VAL A 87 -3.44 13.73 20.99
CA VAL A 87 -3.21 12.35 20.56
C VAL A 87 -4.42 11.49 20.90
N ALA A 88 -4.92 10.71 19.95
CA ALA A 88 -5.99 9.75 20.19
C ALA A 88 -5.56 8.66 21.19
N GLY A 89 -6.50 8.13 21.99
CA GLY A 89 -6.17 7.22 23.11
C GLY A 89 -5.45 5.91 22.72
N ASN A 90 -5.69 5.36 21.52
CA ASN A 90 -4.91 4.24 20.98
C ASN A 90 -4.22 4.69 19.68
N PRO A 91 -3.10 5.42 19.76
CA PRO A 91 -2.37 5.95 18.60
C PRO A 91 -1.55 4.86 17.90
N CYS A 92 -1.25 5.06 16.61
CA CYS A 92 -0.44 4.10 15.86
C CYS A 92 1.01 4.01 16.40
N PRO A 93 1.77 2.97 16.02
CA PRO A 93 3.14 2.76 16.47
C PRO A 93 4.08 3.94 16.29
N ILE A 94 3.85 4.74 15.24
CA ILE A 94 4.62 5.95 14.94
C ILE A 94 4.12 7.12 15.81
N CYS A 95 2.83 7.44 15.78
CA CYS A 95 2.31 8.62 16.49
C CYS A 95 2.28 8.49 18.03
N ARG A 96 2.53 7.30 18.60
CA ARG A 96 2.63 7.11 20.05
C ARG A 96 3.99 7.55 20.60
N ASP A 97 5.03 7.53 19.77
CA ASP A 97 6.39 7.89 20.13
C ASP A 97 6.85 9.04 19.23
N HIS A 98 6.92 10.24 19.80
CA HIS A 98 7.34 11.45 19.10
C HIS A 98 8.83 11.44 18.75
N LYS A 99 9.63 10.49 19.25
CA LYS A 99 11.03 10.31 18.87
C LYS A 99 11.19 9.57 17.53
N LEU A 100 10.14 8.85 17.08
CA LEU A 100 10.11 8.18 15.79
C LEU A 100 9.70 9.14 14.67
N HIS A 101 10.69 9.75 14.02
CA HIS A 101 10.45 10.58 12.84
C HIS A 101 10.57 9.74 11.56
N VAL A 102 9.57 9.91 10.69
CA VAL A 102 9.51 9.22 9.40
C VAL A 102 10.29 10.05 8.38
N ASP A 103 11.53 9.63 8.13
CA ASP A 103 12.44 10.26 7.19
C ASP A 103 13.02 9.23 6.23
N PHE A 104 13.24 9.64 4.98
CA PHE A 104 13.89 8.80 3.95
C PHE A 104 15.32 8.39 4.33
N ARG A 105 15.98 9.18 5.19
CA ARG A 105 17.33 8.91 5.72
C ARG A 105 17.32 7.76 6.74
N ASN A 106 16.18 7.49 7.37
CA ASN A 106 16.06 6.51 8.43
C ASN A 106 15.69 5.13 7.87
N VAL A 107 16.66 4.51 7.19
CA VAL A 107 16.48 3.23 6.51
C VAL A 107 16.11 2.12 7.51
N LYS A 108 16.74 2.07 8.68
CA LYS A 108 16.47 1.09 9.76
C LYS A 108 15.01 1.10 10.24
N LEU A 109 14.35 2.26 10.20
CA LEU A 109 12.93 2.36 10.52
C LEU A 109 12.06 1.91 9.35
N LEU A 110 12.37 2.38 8.13
CA LEU A 110 11.58 2.11 6.94
C LEU A 110 11.61 0.64 6.53
N GLU A 111 12.75 -0.04 6.69
CA GLU A 111 12.91 -1.47 6.44
C GLU A 111 11.89 -2.32 7.22
N GLN A 112 11.47 -1.89 8.42
CA GLN A 112 10.49 -2.62 9.24
C GLN A 112 9.08 -2.61 8.65
N PHE A 113 8.80 -1.69 7.72
CA PHE A 113 7.52 -1.55 7.04
C PHE A 113 7.54 -2.16 5.62
N VAL A 114 8.65 -2.79 5.24
CA VAL A 114 8.82 -3.47 3.97
C VAL A 114 9.08 -4.96 4.24
N CYS A 115 8.50 -5.84 3.44
CA CYS A 115 8.79 -7.26 3.53
C CYS A 115 10.23 -7.54 3.04
N ALA A 116 11.06 -8.19 3.86
CA ALA A 116 12.45 -8.51 3.53
C ALA A 116 12.59 -9.44 2.30
N HIS A 117 11.57 -10.23 1.98
CA HIS A 117 11.63 -11.21 0.89
C HIS A 117 11.00 -10.70 -0.41
N THR A 118 9.90 -9.96 -0.33
CA THR A 118 9.15 -9.50 -1.52
C THR A 118 9.41 -8.04 -1.87
N GLY A 119 9.97 -7.25 -0.95
CA GLY A 119 10.14 -5.80 -1.14
C GLY A 119 8.83 -5.00 -1.17
N ILE A 120 7.70 -5.64 -0.86
CA ILE A 120 6.39 -4.99 -0.85
C ILE A 120 6.21 -4.26 0.49
N ILE A 121 5.71 -3.03 0.43
CA ILE A 121 5.37 -2.23 1.61
C ILE A 121 4.13 -2.83 2.29
N PHE A 122 4.18 -3.05 3.60
CA PHE A 122 3.01 -3.52 4.34
C PHE A 122 1.90 -2.46 4.30
N HIS A 123 0.71 -2.86 3.83
CA HIS A 123 -0.43 -1.98 3.84
C HIS A 123 -0.98 -1.83 5.27
N ALA A 124 -1.41 -0.63 5.64
CA ALA A 124 -1.99 -0.32 6.94
C ALA A 124 -3.15 -1.25 7.41
N PRO A 125 -3.93 -1.90 6.52
CA PRO A 125 -4.92 -2.91 6.91
C PRO A 125 -4.44 -4.36 6.75
N TYR A 126 -3.33 -4.65 6.07
CA TYR A 126 -2.91 -6.00 5.67
C TYR A 126 -1.39 -6.22 5.78
N THR A 127 -0.97 -6.99 6.76
CA THR A 127 0.03 -8.05 6.55
C THR A 127 -0.62 -9.05 5.58
N GLY A 128 0.01 -9.35 4.45
CA GLY A 128 -0.58 -10.04 3.28
C GLY A 128 -1.03 -11.49 3.44
N GLU A 129 -1.66 -11.86 4.56
CA GLU A 129 -2.34 -13.13 4.73
C GLU A 129 -3.83 -13.04 4.33
N PRO A 130 -4.41 -14.07 3.68
CA PRO A 130 -5.82 -14.11 3.37
C PRO A 130 -6.72 -14.01 4.61
N TRP A 131 -7.91 -13.46 4.43
CA TRP A 131 -8.91 -13.19 5.48
C TRP A 131 -9.23 -14.35 6.40
N TYR A 132 -9.14 -15.58 5.88
CA TYR A 132 -9.27 -16.78 6.66
C TYR A 132 -8.22 -17.79 6.20
N PRO A 133 -7.70 -18.65 7.10
CA PRO A 133 -6.71 -19.67 6.75
C PRO A 133 -7.15 -20.60 5.61
N TRP A 134 -8.47 -20.79 5.44
CA TRP A 134 -9.07 -21.65 4.41
C TRP A 134 -9.14 -21.04 3.01
N TYR A 135 -8.76 -19.77 2.84
CA TYR A 135 -8.63 -19.14 1.51
C TYR A 135 -7.32 -19.56 0.83
N SER A 136 -6.31 -19.93 1.62
CA SER A 136 -5.10 -20.57 1.12
C SER A 136 -5.41 -22.03 0.83
N TRP A 137 -4.93 -22.53 -0.32
CA TRP A 137 -5.01 -23.96 -0.59
C TRP A 137 -4.19 -24.73 0.45
N GLN A 138 -4.78 -25.79 1.00
CA GLN A 138 -4.14 -26.69 1.96
C GLN A 138 -4.34 -28.12 1.47
N GLN A 139 -3.26 -28.88 1.35
CA GLN A 139 -3.33 -30.30 0.99
C GLN A 139 -3.99 -31.08 2.15
N PRO A 140 -5.15 -31.73 1.95
CA PRO A 140 -5.77 -32.54 2.99
C PRO A 140 -4.93 -33.79 3.31
N PRO A 141 -5.08 -34.37 4.52
CA PRO A 141 -4.37 -35.59 4.88
C PRO A 141 -4.81 -36.79 4.04
N GLU A 142 -3.85 -37.62 3.63
CA GLU A 142 -4.05 -38.75 2.72
C GLU A 142 -5.10 -39.76 3.20
N ARG A 143 -5.29 -39.87 4.52
CA ARG A 143 -6.31 -40.74 5.14
C ARG A 143 -7.73 -40.30 4.77
N GLU A 144 -8.00 -39.00 4.75
CA GLU A 144 -9.32 -38.46 4.36
C GLU A 144 -9.52 -38.56 2.84
N LEU A 145 -8.46 -38.33 2.06
CA LEU A 145 -8.49 -38.55 0.60
C LEU A 145 -8.82 -40.00 0.27
N SER A 146 -8.17 -40.97 0.93
CA SER A 146 -8.46 -42.40 0.77
C SER A 146 -9.91 -42.75 1.14
N ARG A 147 -10.45 -42.12 2.19
CA ARG A 147 -11.85 -42.30 2.61
C ARG A 147 -12.81 -41.76 1.54
N LEU A 148 -12.54 -40.58 0.96
CA LEU A 148 -13.34 -39.98 -0.11
C LEU A 148 -13.25 -40.80 -1.41
N ARG A 149 -12.04 -41.22 -1.82
CA ARG A 149 -11.83 -42.08 -2.99
C ARG A 149 -12.65 -43.35 -2.87
N ARG A 150 -12.69 -43.96 -1.68
CA ARG A 150 -13.53 -45.15 -1.40
C ARG A 150 -15.03 -44.83 -1.46
N LEU A 151 -15.47 -43.70 -0.90
CA LEU A 151 -16.89 -43.33 -0.84
C LEU A 151 -17.47 -43.04 -2.24
N TYR A 152 -16.66 -42.48 -3.13
CA TYR A 152 -17.07 -42.07 -4.47
C TYR A 152 -16.42 -42.91 -5.59
N GLN A 153 -16.12 -44.19 -5.30
CA GLN A 153 -15.55 -45.13 -6.27
C GLN A 153 -16.38 -45.17 -7.57
N GLY A 154 -15.72 -44.98 -8.70
CA GLY A 154 -16.32 -45.02 -10.05
C GLY A 154 -16.87 -43.69 -10.58
N ASN A 155 -16.92 -42.62 -9.76
CA ASN A 155 -17.37 -41.28 -10.18
C ASN A 155 -16.37 -40.17 -9.76
N LEU A 156 -15.08 -40.49 -9.68
CA LEU A 156 -14.03 -39.50 -9.34
C LEU A 156 -13.44 -38.86 -10.60
N LEU A 157 -13.22 -37.54 -10.53
CA LEU A 157 -12.36 -36.81 -11.47
C LEU A 157 -10.89 -36.91 -11.02
N GLU A 158 -9.98 -36.53 -11.92
CA GLU A 158 -8.54 -36.46 -11.63
C GLU A 158 -8.25 -35.40 -10.56
N GLU A 159 -7.34 -35.71 -9.63
CA GLU A 159 -7.01 -34.82 -8.52
C GLU A 159 -6.20 -33.62 -9.02
N SER A 160 -6.62 -32.40 -8.65
CA SER A 160 -5.91 -31.17 -8.97
C SER A 160 -4.97 -30.77 -7.84
N GLY A 161 -3.76 -30.37 -8.19
CA GLY A 161 -2.77 -29.83 -7.26
C GLY A 161 -3.08 -28.40 -6.80
N PRO A 162 -2.15 -27.75 -6.07
CA PRO A 162 -2.33 -26.36 -5.66
C PRO A 162 -2.53 -25.45 -6.88
N PRO A 163 -3.44 -24.47 -6.80
CA PRO A 163 -3.64 -23.51 -7.86
C PRO A 163 -2.38 -22.65 -8.05
N PRO A 164 -2.08 -22.18 -9.28
CA PRO A 164 -0.93 -21.32 -9.52
C PRO A 164 -1.06 -20.01 -8.73
N GLU A 165 0.05 -19.54 -8.14
CA GLU A 165 0.08 -18.37 -7.26
C GLU A 165 -0.28 -17.06 -7.96
N SER A 166 -0.14 -17.02 -9.28
CA SER A 166 -0.53 -15.89 -10.12
C SER A 166 -1.33 -16.37 -11.32
N MET A 167 -2.22 -15.51 -11.80
CA MET A 167 -2.99 -15.79 -13.01
C MET A 167 -2.04 -15.91 -14.21
N PRO A 168 -2.20 -16.91 -15.09
CA PRO A 168 -1.38 -17.03 -16.29
C PRO A 168 -1.66 -15.84 -17.22
N GLU A 169 -0.61 -15.12 -17.60
CA GLU A 169 -0.70 -14.08 -18.62
C GLU A 169 -0.93 -14.70 -20.00
N MET A 170 -1.96 -14.23 -20.69
CA MET A 170 -2.21 -14.59 -22.08
C MET A 170 -1.18 -13.87 -22.97
N PRO A 171 -0.56 -14.55 -23.95
CA PRO A 171 0.35 -13.90 -24.88
C PRO A 171 -0.42 -12.84 -25.69
N THR A 172 -0.03 -11.57 -25.53
CA THR A 172 -0.55 -10.49 -26.37
C THR A 172 0.15 -10.60 -27.73
N THR A 173 -0.59 -10.99 -28.76
CA THR A 173 -0.10 -10.96 -30.14
C THR A 173 0.25 -9.52 -30.52
N PRO A 174 1.48 -9.23 -31.00
CA PRO A 174 1.77 -7.91 -31.55
C PRO A 174 0.93 -7.69 -32.82
N PRO A 175 0.44 -6.46 -33.08
CA PRO A 175 -0.30 -6.17 -34.30
C PRO A 175 0.62 -6.36 -35.50
N ALA A 176 0.11 -7.09 -36.50
CA ALA A 176 0.78 -7.41 -37.75
C ALA A 176 1.40 -6.17 -38.40
N GLU A 177 2.66 -6.29 -38.79
CA GLU A 177 3.36 -5.34 -39.64
C GLU A 177 2.56 -5.15 -40.94
N SER A 178 2.17 -3.90 -41.22
CA SER A 178 1.56 -3.54 -42.49
C SER A 178 2.67 -3.39 -43.53
N SER A 179 2.81 -4.39 -44.39
CA SER A 179 3.64 -4.31 -45.59
C SER A 179 3.08 -3.24 -46.53
N ILE A 180 3.85 -2.18 -46.75
CA ILE A 180 3.63 -1.22 -47.84
C ILE A 180 4.19 -1.88 -49.12
N GLU A 181 3.30 -2.31 -50.01
CA GLU A 181 3.63 -2.74 -51.36
C GLU A 181 3.54 -1.52 -52.30
N GLN A 182 4.66 -1.12 -52.91
CA GLN A 182 4.69 -0.07 -53.94
C GLN A 182 4.25 -0.65 -55.29
N PRO A 183 3.31 -0.02 -56.02
CA PRO A 183 3.02 -0.44 -57.39
C PRO A 183 4.11 0.06 -58.34
N GLY A 184 4.62 -0.86 -59.15
CA GLY A 184 5.60 -0.59 -60.21
C GLY A 184 5.06 0.37 -61.27
N SER A 185 5.87 1.36 -61.62
CA SER A 185 5.67 2.18 -62.81
C SER A 185 6.27 1.47 -64.03
N GLN A 186 5.40 1.03 -64.94
CA GLN A 186 5.74 0.76 -66.33
C GLN A 186 5.13 1.87 -67.19
N SER A 187 5.94 2.56 -67.98
CA SER A 187 5.48 3.25 -69.19
C SER A 187 6.64 3.50 -70.15
N ALA A 188 6.41 3.02 -71.38
CA ALA A 188 6.87 3.41 -72.72
C ALA A 188 8.25 4.08 -72.89
#